data_AF-A0A925PPX8-F1
#
_entry.id   AF-A0A925PPX8-F1
#
_cell.length_a   1.000
_cell.length_b   1.000
_cell.length_c   1.000
_cell.angle_alpha   90.00
_cell.angle_beta   90.00
_cell.angle_gamma   90.00
#
_symmetry.space_group_name_H-M   'P 1'
#
loop_
_entity.id
_entity.type
_entity.pdbx_description
1 polymer ?
#
loop_
_entity_poly.entity_id
_entity_poly.type
_entity_poly.pdbx_seq_one_letter_code
_entity_poly.pdbx_strand_id
1 'polypeptide(L)'
;MTRKFDRRTLLQTGLVAAGVAASATSVIAQHAPAKLSTHALDTYRGTKAAGIRIDFSRKDGDVWKLLKTVTADENGRVDEQGPLMTADTIAVGRYELLFYVEEYYKRAGVKLTDPAFLDTVPVRFAIFDAKQSYHVPLYFSPWGILSYRGS
;
A
#
# COMPACT_ATOMS: atom_id res chain seq x y z
N MET A 1 -7.65 -72.47 -56.87
CA MET A 1 -6.44 -71.81 -56.31
C MET A 1 -6.92 -70.54 -55.63
N THR A 2 -6.68 -70.18 -54.36
CA THR A 2 -6.06 -70.82 -53.16
C THR A 2 -6.32 -69.86 -51.95
N ARG A 3 -6.28 -70.17 -50.64
CA ARG A 3 -5.83 -71.35 -49.86
C ARG A 3 -6.94 -71.87 -48.89
N LYS A 4 -6.76 -71.72 -47.57
CA LYS A 4 -7.59 -72.05 -46.37
C LYS A 4 -7.10 -71.19 -45.18
N PHE A 5 -7.67 -71.40 -43.99
CA PHE A 5 -7.29 -70.92 -42.62
C PHE A 5 -7.89 -69.56 -42.17
N ASP A 6 -8.29 -69.33 -40.91
CA ASP A 6 -8.79 -70.22 -39.82
C ASP A 6 -9.57 -69.37 -38.77
N ARG A 7 -10.22 -70.01 -37.79
CA ARG A 7 -10.98 -69.38 -36.68
C ARG A 7 -10.12 -69.17 -35.42
N ARG A 8 -10.58 -68.24 -34.54
CA ARG A 8 -10.01 -67.83 -33.22
C ARG A 8 -8.87 -66.81 -33.40
N THR A 9 -8.85 -65.65 -32.73
CA THR A 9 -8.75 -65.43 -31.27
C THR A 9 -9.25 -64.00 -30.94
N LEU A 10 -10.33 -63.85 -30.16
CA LEU A 10 -10.35 -63.32 -28.78
C LEU A 10 -9.76 -61.90 -28.56
N LEU A 11 -10.68 -60.98 -28.22
CA LEU A 11 -10.57 -59.90 -27.21
C LEU A 11 -9.18 -59.41 -26.80
N GLN A 12 -8.86 -58.15 -27.13
CA GLN A 12 -8.30 -57.23 -26.12
C GLN A 12 -8.57 -55.75 -26.44
N THR A 13 -9.38 -55.19 -25.55
CA THR A 13 -9.50 -53.78 -25.14
C THR A 13 -8.17 -53.02 -25.15
N GLY A 14 -8.18 -51.81 -25.72
CA GLY A 14 -7.00 -50.93 -25.79
C GLY A 14 -7.37 -49.46 -25.94
N LEU A 15 -8.22 -48.92 -25.06
CA LEU A 15 -8.53 -47.49 -25.04
C LEU A 15 -7.38 -46.72 -24.40
N VAL A 16 -6.43 -46.24 -25.20
CA VAL A 16 -5.39 -45.32 -24.74
C VAL A 16 -5.96 -43.91 -24.64
N ALA A 17 -6.61 -43.62 -23.51
CA ALA A 17 -6.93 -42.25 -23.14
C ALA A 17 -5.63 -41.52 -22.79
N ALA A 18 -5.04 -40.82 -23.76
CA ALA A 18 -3.93 -39.92 -23.54
C ALA A 18 -4.41 -38.73 -22.70
N GLY A 19 -4.32 -38.86 -21.38
CA GLY A 19 -4.67 -37.81 -20.44
C GLY A 19 -3.76 -36.60 -20.65
N VAL A 20 -4.31 -35.51 -21.19
CA VAL A 20 -3.66 -34.21 -21.14
C VAL A 20 -3.65 -33.77 -19.68
N ALA A 21 -2.53 -34.02 -19.01
CA ALA A 21 -2.27 -33.47 -17.69
C ALA A 21 -2.15 -31.95 -17.83
N ALA A 22 -3.26 -31.25 -17.65
CA ALA A 22 -3.27 -29.81 -17.49
C ALA A 22 -2.54 -29.49 -16.18
N SER A 23 -1.24 -29.21 -16.28
CA SER A 23 -0.46 -28.67 -15.18
C SER A 23 -1.11 -27.36 -14.74
N ALA A 24 -1.86 -27.43 -13.65
CA ALA A 24 -2.39 -26.26 -12.96
C ALA A 24 -1.20 -25.54 -12.31
N THR A 25 -0.46 -24.79 -13.12
CA THR A 25 0.54 -23.84 -12.62
C THR A 25 -0.23 -22.80 -11.82
N SER A 26 -0.32 -23.02 -10.51
CA SER A 26 -0.87 -22.05 -9.59
C SER A 26 -0.04 -20.78 -9.72
N VAL A 27 -0.61 -19.76 -10.36
CA VAL A 27 -0.06 -18.41 -10.33
C VAL A 27 -0.19 -17.96 -8.89
N ILE A 28 0.85 -18.25 -8.08
CA ILE A 28 1.04 -17.57 -6.81
C ILE A 28 1.26 -16.12 -7.20
N ALA A 29 0.20 -15.33 -7.12
CA ALA A 29 0.28 -13.89 -7.28
C ALA A 29 1.30 -13.40 -6.25
N GLN A 30 2.49 -13.04 -6.73
CA GLN A 30 3.53 -12.42 -5.92
C GLN A 30 2.94 -11.13 -5.36
N HIS A 31 2.42 -11.21 -4.13
CA HIS A 31 1.97 -10.03 -3.42
C HIS A 31 3.20 -9.14 -3.24
N ALA A 32 3.09 -7.89 -3.70
CA ALA A 32 4.12 -6.90 -3.45
C ALA A 32 4.40 -6.86 -1.93
N PRO A 33 5.66 -6.79 -1.50
CA PRO A 33 6.03 -6.89 -0.10
C PRO A 33 5.28 -5.85 0.73
N ALA A 34 4.77 -6.28 1.89
CA ALA A 34 3.97 -5.45 2.77
C ALA A 34 4.72 -4.16 3.14
N LYS A 35 4.04 -3.01 3.03
CA LYS A 35 4.63 -1.70 3.35
C LYS A 35 3.59 -0.71 3.85
N LEU A 36 4.07 0.30 4.57
CA LEU A 36 3.30 1.52 4.84
C LEU A 36 3.85 2.66 3.99
N SER A 37 2.98 3.33 3.23
CA SER A 37 3.33 4.54 2.47
C SER A 37 2.27 5.64 2.65
N THR A 38 2.66 6.87 2.33
CA THR A 38 1.81 8.05 2.37
C THR A 38 2.03 8.92 1.13
N HIS A 39 1.11 9.85 0.88
CA HIS A 39 1.16 10.81 -0.21
C HIS A 39 0.36 12.04 0.21
N ALA A 40 0.99 13.21 0.21
CA ALA A 40 0.42 14.47 0.64
C ALA A 40 0.09 15.36 -0.58
N LEU A 41 -1.16 15.81 -0.65
CA LEU A 41 -1.73 16.52 -1.78
C LEU A 41 -2.42 17.81 -1.30
N ASP A 42 -1.93 18.94 -1.78
CA ASP A 42 -2.47 20.27 -1.52
C ASP A 42 -3.57 20.58 -2.54
N THR A 43 -4.81 20.42 -2.11
CA THR A 43 -6.01 20.63 -2.93
C THR A 43 -6.36 22.10 -3.12
N TYR A 44 -5.79 23.01 -2.31
CA TYR A 44 -5.98 24.44 -2.47
C TYR A 44 -5.15 25.01 -3.62
N ARG A 45 -3.87 24.62 -3.73
CA ARG A 45 -3.01 25.02 -4.86
C ARG A 45 -3.07 24.05 -6.05
N GLY A 46 -3.68 22.88 -5.88
CA GLY A 46 -3.72 21.83 -6.91
C GLY A 46 -2.37 21.14 -7.13
N THR A 47 -1.53 21.06 -6.09
CA THR A 47 -0.14 20.59 -6.18
C THR A 47 0.14 19.39 -5.28
N LYS A 48 1.17 18.61 -5.60
CA LYS A 48 1.77 17.67 -4.65
C LYS A 48 2.46 18.48 -3.55
N ALA A 49 2.35 18.04 -2.29
CA ALA A 49 2.81 18.82 -1.14
C ALA A 49 4.31 18.66 -0.87
N ALA A 50 5.14 19.00 -1.86
CA ALA A 50 6.60 18.89 -1.75
C ALA A 50 7.15 19.64 -0.53
N GLY A 51 8.05 18.98 0.19
CA GLY A 51 8.66 19.50 1.41
C GLY A 51 7.74 19.54 2.65
N ILE A 52 6.52 18.99 2.64
CA ILE A 52 5.73 18.92 3.89
C ILE A 52 6.42 17.98 4.89
N ARG A 53 6.57 18.43 6.13
CA ARG A 53 7.10 17.62 7.24
C ARG A 53 6.01 16.71 7.78
N ILE A 54 6.37 15.46 8.08
CA ILE A 54 5.48 14.44 8.62
C ILE A 54 6.19 13.69 9.74
N ASP A 55 5.61 13.67 10.93
CA ASP A 55 6.05 12.80 12.02
C ASP A 55 5.26 11.49 11.97
N PHE A 56 5.95 10.36 12.03
CA PHE A 56 5.37 9.01 12.05
C PHE A 56 5.57 8.37 13.42
N SER A 57 4.46 8.05 14.09
CA SER A 57 4.43 7.55 15.47
C SER A 57 3.63 6.25 15.60
N ARG A 58 3.96 5.43 16.62
CA ARG A 58 3.17 4.27 17.07
C ARG A 58 2.56 4.55 18.44
N LYS A 59 1.32 4.11 18.70
CA LYS A 59 0.74 4.19 20.04
C LYS A 59 1.38 3.14 20.95
N ASP A 60 1.84 3.58 22.11
CA ASP A 60 2.40 2.75 23.19
C ASP A 60 1.65 3.14 24.48
N GLY A 61 0.80 2.24 24.99
CA GLY A 61 -0.19 2.59 26.00
C GLY A 61 -1.07 3.77 25.54
N ASP A 62 -0.97 4.91 26.22
CA ASP A 62 -1.65 6.16 25.90
C ASP A 62 -0.76 7.26 25.29
N VAL A 63 0.53 6.99 25.07
CA VAL A 63 1.44 7.93 24.39
C VAL A 63 1.65 7.57 22.92
N TRP A 64 1.94 8.57 22.11
CA TRP A 64 2.41 8.39 20.73
C TRP A 64 3.93 8.47 20.72
N LYS A 65 4.58 7.34 20.46
CA LYS A 65 6.04 7.24 20.39
C LYS A 65 6.50 7.50 18.96
N LEU A 66 7.24 8.60 18.76
CA LEU A 66 7.86 8.93 17.48
C LEU A 66 8.79 7.80 17.01
N LEU A 67 8.63 7.38 15.76
CA LEU A 67 9.48 6.40 15.09
C LEU A 67 10.44 7.06 14.10
N LYS A 68 9.95 8.05 13.33
CA LYS A 68 10.75 8.87 12.42
C LYS A 68 10.03 10.19 12.10
N THR A 69 10.81 11.22 11.78
CA THR A 69 10.35 12.40 11.04
C THR A 69 10.80 12.24 9.59
N VAL A 70 9.93 12.56 8.63
CA VAL A 70 10.22 12.52 7.19
C VAL A 70 9.71 13.79 6.52
N THR A 71 10.26 14.09 5.35
CA THR A 71 9.85 15.24 4.53
C THR A 71 9.38 14.74 3.18
N ALA A 72 8.28 15.26 2.65
CA ALA A 72 7.81 14.80 1.35
C ALA A 72 8.71 15.23 0.19
N ASP A 73 8.95 14.32 -0.75
CA ASP A 73 9.65 14.54 -2.02
C ASP A 73 8.83 15.43 -3.00
N GLU A 74 9.39 15.71 -4.19
CA GLU A 74 8.73 16.47 -5.26
C GLU A 74 7.42 15.82 -5.76
N ASN A 75 7.23 14.53 -5.45
CA ASN A 75 5.98 13.82 -5.71
C ASN A 75 5.00 13.85 -4.52
N GLY A 76 5.27 14.61 -3.47
CA GLY A 76 4.46 14.63 -2.25
C GLY A 76 4.50 13.31 -1.48
N ARG A 77 5.44 12.41 -1.82
CA ARG A 77 5.59 11.08 -1.24
C ARG A 77 6.79 11.06 -0.30
N VAL A 78 7.06 9.92 0.30
CA VAL A 78 8.27 9.70 1.11
C VAL A 78 9.11 8.55 0.54
N ASP A 79 8.79 8.12 -0.69
CA ASP A 79 9.33 6.89 -1.30
C ASP A 79 10.84 7.03 -1.56
N GLU A 80 11.35 8.25 -1.84
CA GLU A 80 12.79 8.54 -1.98
C GLU A 80 13.60 8.36 -0.69
N GLN A 81 12.97 8.53 0.48
CA GLN A 81 13.56 8.22 1.80
C GLN A 81 13.31 6.77 2.25
N GLY A 82 12.70 5.96 1.37
CA GLY A 82 12.19 4.64 1.69
C GLY A 82 10.81 4.69 2.39
N PRO A 83 10.03 3.60 2.32
CA PRO A 83 8.69 3.57 2.90
C PRO A 83 8.70 3.81 4.42
N LEU A 84 7.55 4.23 4.95
CA LEU A 84 7.38 4.43 6.39
C LEU A 84 7.62 3.13 7.17
N MET A 85 7.19 2.00 6.60
CA MET A 85 7.54 0.64 7.05
C MET A 85 7.73 -0.29 5.84
N THR A 86 8.66 -1.22 5.98
CA THR A 86 8.95 -2.35 5.06
C THR A 86 8.34 -3.66 5.59
N ALA A 87 8.44 -4.75 4.83
CA ALA A 87 7.94 -6.06 5.24
C ALA A 87 8.60 -6.57 6.54
N ASP A 88 9.85 -6.20 6.82
CA ASP A 88 10.59 -6.60 8.02
C ASP A 88 10.23 -5.77 9.27
N THR A 89 9.62 -4.60 9.07
CA THR A 89 9.33 -3.63 10.15
C THR A 89 7.83 -3.45 10.41
N ILE A 90 6.98 -3.73 9.42
CA ILE A 90 5.53 -3.60 9.55
C ILE A 90 4.97 -4.52 10.62
N ALA A 91 4.13 -3.98 11.50
CA ALA A 91 3.58 -4.70 12.63
C ALA A 91 2.13 -4.28 12.89
N VAL A 92 1.35 -5.19 13.49
CA VAL A 92 0.00 -4.86 13.96
C VAL A 92 0.07 -3.83 15.08
N GLY A 93 -0.80 -2.83 15.03
CA GLY A 93 -0.81 -1.74 16.02
C GLY A 93 -1.58 -0.51 15.55
N ARG A 94 -1.61 0.51 16.42
CA ARG A 94 -2.16 1.84 16.13
C ARG A 94 -1.01 2.80 15.81
N TYR A 95 -1.21 3.61 14.79
CA TYR A 95 -0.19 4.50 14.23
C TYR A 95 -0.78 5.88 13.94
N GLU A 96 0.09 6.88 13.90
CA GLU A 96 -0.24 8.27 13.60
C GLU A 96 0.75 8.83 12.58
N LEU A 97 0.23 9.57 11.60
CA LEU A 97 1.00 10.48 10.75
C LEU A 97 0.55 11.91 11.07
N LEU A 98 1.44 12.71 11.62
CA LEU A 98 1.19 14.11 11.97
C LEU A 98 1.80 15.01 10.88
N PHE A 99 0.95 15.64 10.08
CA PHE A 99 1.36 16.51 8.97
C PHE A 99 1.41 17.97 9.43
N TYR A 100 2.50 18.68 9.15
CA TYR A 100 2.69 20.09 9.53
C TYR A 100 2.18 21.02 8.42
N VAL A 101 0.86 21.30 8.44
CA VAL A 101 0.13 21.98 7.38
C VAL A 101 0.32 23.50 7.41
N GLU A 102 0.28 24.14 8.58
CA GLU A 102 0.57 25.58 8.71
C GLU A 102 2.03 25.90 8.34
N GLU A 103 2.98 25.07 8.76
CA GLU A 103 4.40 25.22 8.39
C GLU A 103 4.59 25.19 6.86
N TYR A 104 3.94 24.22 6.19
CA TYR A 104 3.93 24.10 4.74
C TYR A 104 3.31 25.34 4.06
N TYR A 105 2.14 25.79 4.51
CA TYR A 105 1.45 26.93 3.89
C TYR A 105 2.12 28.28 4.15
N LYS A 106 2.72 28.49 5.33
CA LYS A 106 3.55 29.68 5.63
C LYS A 106 4.75 29.74 4.70
N ARG A 107 5.47 28.62 4.50
CA ARG A 107 6.56 28.53 3.53
C ARG A 107 6.10 28.76 2.09
N ALA A 108 4.89 28.33 1.75
CA ALA A 108 4.28 28.56 0.44
C ALA A 108 3.75 30.00 0.22
N GLY A 109 3.85 30.89 1.22
CA GLY A 109 3.33 32.27 1.13
C GLY A 109 1.80 32.37 1.14
N VAL A 110 1.09 31.32 1.53
CA VAL A 110 -0.38 31.33 1.63
C VAL A 110 -0.80 32.09 2.88
N LYS A 111 -1.70 33.07 2.71
CA LYS A 111 -2.27 33.82 3.84
C LYS A 111 -3.24 32.95 4.62
N LEU A 112 -2.86 32.60 5.85
CA LEU A 112 -3.69 31.88 6.80
C LEU A 112 -4.39 32.86 7.76
N THR A 113 -5.32 32.35 8.57
CA THR A 113 -5.70 32.99 9.85
C THR A 113 -4.54 32.89 10.84
N ASP A 114 -4.58 33.70 11.90
CA ASP A 114 -3.66 33.59 13.04
C ASP A 114 -4.49 33.44 14.32
N PRO A 115 -4.54 32.26 14.96
CA PRO A 115 -3.89 31.00 14.55
C PRO A 115 -4.49 30.41 13.26
N ALA A 116 -3.73 29.55 12.58
CA ALA A 116 -4.23 28.80 11.43
C ALA A 116 -5.35 27.83 11.84
N PHE A 117 -6.41 27.72 11.02
CA PHE A 117 -7.50 26.76 11.29
C PHE A 117 -7.01 25.30 11.25
N LEU A 118 -6.04 25.00 10.39
CA LEU A 118 -5.29 23.73 10.38
C LEU A 118 -3.79 24.02 10.55
N ASP A 119 -3.31 23.89 11.78
CA ASP A 119 -1.87 23.87 12.11
C ASP A 119 -1.27 22.49 11.77
N THR A 120 -1.47 21.52 12.66
CA THR A 120 -1.01 20.15 12.51
C THR A 120 -2.20 19.21 12.36
N VAL A 121 -2.06 18.22 11.45
CA VAL A 121 -3.13 17.29 11.10
C VAL A 121 -2.72 15.86 11.46
N PRO A 122 -3.27 15.27 12.54
CA PRO A 122 -3.01 13.88 12.90
C PRO A 122 -3.95 12.93 12.14
N VAL A 123 -3.39 12.06 11.30
CA VAL A 123 -4.10 10.92 10.70
C VAL A 123 -3.78 9.66 11.51
N ARG A 124 -4.76 9.21 12.31
CA ARG A 124 -4.66 8.02 13.16
C ARG A 124 -5.31 6.81 12.51
N PHE A 125 -4.57 5.70 12.41
CA PHE A 125 -5.03 4.48 11.75
C PHE A 125 -4.51 3.22 12.48
N ALA A 126 -4.99 2.06 12.04
CA ALA A 126 -4.54 0.77 12.54
C ALA A 126 -4.01 -0.09 11.40
N ILE A 127 -2.83 -0.69 11.62
CA ILE A 127 -2.36 -1.84 10.85
C ILE A 127 -2.92 -3.06 11.57
N PHE A 128 -3.72 -3.86 10.87
CA PHE A 128 -4.43 -5.01 11.43
C PHE A 128 -3.94 -6.35 10.84
N ASP A 129 -3.25 -6.32 9.69
CA ASP A 129 -2.61 -7.48 9.09
C ASP A 129 -1.23 -7.06 8.55
N ALA A 130 -0.17 -7.53 9.18
CA ALA A 130 1.21 -7.22 8.79
C ALA A 130 1.61 -7.80 7.41
N LYS A 131 0.77 -8.63 6.78
CA LYS A 131 0.99 -9.15 5.42
C LYS A 131 0.44 -8.24 4.32
N GLN A 132 -0.31 -7.20 4.68
CA GLN A 132 -0.93 -6.28 3.72
C GLN A 132 -0.13 -4.98 3.59
N SER A 133 -0.19 -4.36 2.41
CA SER A 133 0.21 -2.97 2.24
C SER A 133 -0.88 -2.01 2.72
N TYR A 134 -0.44 -0.85 3.17
CA TYR A 134 -1.28 0.25 3.62
C TYR A 134 -0.79 1.54 2.98
N HIS A 135 -1.63 2.14 2.13
CA HIS A 135 -1.42 3.50 1.66
C HIS A 135 -2.35 4.44 2.42
N VAL A 136 -1.78 5.45 3.09
CA VAL A 136 -2.54 6.43 3.89
C VAL A 136 -2.21 7.85 3.39
N PRO A 137 -2.89 8.33 2.33
CA PRO A 137 -2.69 9.67 1.81
C PRO A 137 -3.38 10.73 2.67
N LEU A 138 -2.93 11.98 2.55
CA LEU A 138 -3.62 13.17 3.04
C LEU A 138 -3.86 14.13 1.88
N TYR A 139 -5.13 14.41 1.61
CA TYR A 139 -5.57 15.52 0.77
C TYR A 139 -5.95 16.66 1.72
N PHE A 140 -5.40 17.86 1.54
CA PHE A 140 -5.62 18.97 2.45
C PHE A 140 -5.70 20.32 1.75
N SER A 141 -6.39 21.24 2.41
CA SER A 141 -6.46 22.67 2.13
C SER A 141 -6.19 23.42 3.44
N PRO A 142 -6.15 24.76 3.49
CA PRO A 142 -6.10 25.51 4.75
C PRO A 142 -7.32 25.31 5.67
N TRP A 143 -8.43 24.72 5.17
CA TRP A 143 -9.72 24.66 5.87
C TRP A 143 -10.36 23.28 5.98
N GLY A 144 -9.76 22.25 5.37
CA GLY A 144 -10.38 20.92 5.32
C GLY A 144 -9.42 19.85 4.82
N ILE A 145 -9.70 18.61 5.23
CA ILE A 145 -8.87 17.43 5.00
C ILE A 145 -9.70 16.24 4.52
N LEU A 146 -9.07 15.32 3.79
CA LEU A 146 -9.58 14.00 3.47
C LEU A 146 -8.43 12.99 3.54
N SER A 147 -8.68 11.86 4.19
CA SER A 147 -7.78 10.70 4.21
C SER A 147 -8.60 9.41 4.13
N TYR A 148 -7.99 8.35 3.62
CA TYR A 148 -8.60 7.04 3.43
C TYR A 148 -7.51 5.95 3.42
N ARG A 149 -7.91 4.67 3.32
CA ARG A 149 -6.98 3.56 3.06
C ARG A 149 -6.94 3.28 1.56
N GLY A 150 -5.83 3.58 0.91
CA GLY A 150 -5.55 3.15 -0.47
C GLY A 150 -5.01 1.73 -0.55
N SER A 151 -4.92 1.22 -1.79
CA SER A 151 -4.32 -0.06 -2.19
C SER A 151 -2.82 0.05 -2.42
#